data_AF-A0AAU0MEX5-F1
#
_entry.id   AF-A0AAU0MEX5-F1
#
_cell.length_a   1.000
_cell.length_b   1.000
_cell.length_c   1.000
_cell.angle_alpha   90.00
_cell.angle_beta   90.00
_cell.angle_gamma   90.00
#
_symmetry.space_group_name_H-M   'P 1'
#
loop_
_entity.id
_entity.type
_entity.pdbx_description
1 polymer ?
#
loop_
_entity_poly.entity_id
_entity_poly.type
_entity_poly.pdbx_seq_one_letter_code
_entity_poly.pdbx_strand_id
1 'polypeptide(L)'
;MSRRIFPFAAVVLVVVLASCTPDPAASPGVTGSPSDSAAPSQPGAPATPSGSASPTPTASPTPDSEIERIVATLGLTDFRFEGDAEYIAQWGVGLLEGSEVRVYEFASEDDFLTYLDSVAPYGITIDDFVRVGLYAVAPTDRGQIDRIRAALA
;
A
#
# COMPACT_ATOMS: atom_id res chain seq x y z
N MET A 1 -38.12 -15.93 21.22
CA MET A 1 -37.79 -17.37 21.36
C MET A 1 -38.07 -18.08 20.03
N SER A 2 -37.05 -18.46 19.27
CA SER A 2 -37.11 -19.60 18.34
C SER A 2 -35.71 -19.89 17.81
N ARG A 3 -35.09 -20.91 18.42
CA ARG A 3 -33.85 -21.54 17.97
C ARG A 3 -34.14 -22.31 16.68
N ARG A 4 -33.29 -22.19 15.67
CA ARG A 4 -33.20 -23.18 14.59
C ARG A 4 -31.76 -23.65 14.45
N ILE A 5 -31.68 -24.96 14.26
CA ILE A 5 -30.58 -25.88 14.54
C ILE A 5 -29.72 -26.05 13.29
N PHE A 6 -28.40 -26.08 13.48
CA PHE A 6 -27.37 -26.44 12.51
C PHE A 6 -27.57 -27.85 11.92
N PRO A 7 -27.11 -28.06 10.67
CA PRO A 7 -26.28 -29.23 10.42
C PRO A 7 -24.87 -28.83 9.96
N PHE A 8 -23.89 -29.37 10.68
CA PHE A 8 -22.48 -29.42 10.32
C PHE A 8 -22.31 -30.11 8.97
N ALA A 9 -21.64 -29.44 8.03
CA ALA A 9 -21.04 -30.09 6.87
C ALA A 9 -19.54 -29.77 6.89
N ALA A 10 -18.76 -30.78 7.26
CA ALA A 10 -17.30 -30.76 7.18
C ALA A 10 -16.87 -30.65 5.71
N VAL A 11 -16.04 -29.67 5.38
CA VAL A 11 -15.33 -29.63 4.11
C VAL A 11 -13.83 -29.64 4.40
N VAL A 12 -13.21 -30.63 3.80
CA VAL A 12 -11.86 -31.13 4.01
C VAL A 12 -10.82 -30.12 3.55
N LEU A 13 -9.89 -29.82 4.45
CA LEU A 13 -8.63 -29.11 4.24
C LEU A 13 -7.72 -29.93 3.31
N VAL A 14 -7.31 -29.37 2.17
CA VAL A 14 -6.16 -29.86 1.38
C VAL A 14 -5.15 -28.72 1.25
N VAL A 15 -4.16 -28.72 2.14
CA VAL A 15 -2.95 -27.90 2.04
C VAL A 15 -1.99 -28.61 1.09
N VAL A 16 -1.71 -28.01 -0.07
CA VAL A 16 -0.60 -28.44 -0.92
C VAL A 16 0.54 -27.44 -0.74
N LEU A 17 1.50 -27.82 0.11
CA LEU A 17 2.79 -27.17 0.26
C LEU A 17 3.62 -27.43 -1.00
N ALA A 18 3.71 -26.46 -1.90
CA ALA A 18 4.68 -26.47 -2.99
C ALA A 18 6.00 -25.85 -2.50
N SER A 19 6.77 -26.63 -1.74
CA SER A 19 8.19 -26.37 -1.47
C SER A 19 9.03 -26.88 -2.64
N CYS A 20 9.67 -25.98 -3.37
CA CYS A 20 10.72 -26.31 -4.34
C CYS A 20 11.93 -25.41 -4.15
N THR A 21 12.93 -25.93 -3.46
CA THR A 21 14.33 -25.52 -3.56
C THR A 21 15.11 -26.66 -4.20
N PRO A 22 15.87 -26.38 -5.26
CA PRO A 22 17.12 -27.09 -5.50
C PRO A 22 18.37 -26.21 -5.30
N ASP A 23 19.33 -26.91 -4.69
CA ASP A 23 20.71 -26.64 -4.26
C ASP A 23 21.68 -26.34 -5.45
N PRO A 24 23.03 -26.22 -5.28
CA PRO A 24 23.86 -25.11 -5.75
C PRO A 24 24.72 -25.51 -6.96
N ALA A 25 25.44 -24.55 -7.54
CA ALA A 25 26.62 -24.87 -8.35
C ALA A 25 27.69 -23.79 -8.19
N ALA A 26 28.79 -24.18 -7.54
CA ALA A 26 30.04 -23.46 -7.58
C ALA A 26 30.74 -23.69 -8.93
N SER A 27 31.40 -22.67 -9.47
CA SER A 27 32.72 -22.88 -10.07
C SER A 27 33.58 -21.63 -10.14
N PRO A 28 34.92 -21.80 -10.07
CA PRO A 28 35.90 -20.77 -9.77
C PRO A 28 36.47 -20.11 -11.03
N GLY A 29 36.99 -18.89 -10.91
CA GLY A 29 37.55 -18.17 -12.05
C GLY A 29 38.57 -17.09 -11.68
N VAL A 30 39.81 -17.55 -11.47
CA VAL A 30 41.09 -16.94 -11.88
C VAL A 30 41.55 -15.57 -11.33
N THR A 31 42.57 -15.69 -10.48
CA THR A 31 43.77 -14.88 -10.23
C THR A 31 44.16 -13.81 -11.28
N GLY A 32 44.46 -12.59 -10.79
CA GLY A 32 45.24 -11.58 -11.52
C GLY A 32 45.61 -10.37 -10.65
N SER A 33 46.82 -10.37 -10.08
CA SER A 33 47.62 -9.20 -9.67
C SER A 33 48.88 -9.21 -10.55
N PRO A 34 49.52 -8.10 -10.97
CA PRO A 34 50.04 -7.07 -10.05
C PRO A 34 50.12 -5.59 -10.57
N SER A 35 50.64 -4.74 -9.68
CA SER A 35 51.20 -3.36 -9.72
C SER A 35 51.59 -2.64 -11.03
N ASP A 36 51.43 -1.31 -11.05
CA ASP A 36 52.48 -0.24 -10.92
C ASP A 36 51.85 1.17 -11.15
N SER A 37 51.90 2.15 -10.23
CA SER A 37 52.96 3.14 -9.86
C SER A 37 53.14 4.40 -10.75
N ALA A 38 52.91 5.58 -10.13
CA ALA A 38 53.47 6.95 -10.32
C ALA A 38 53.11 7.79 -11.59
N ALA A 39 52.36 8.92 -11.50
CA ALA A 39 52.67 10.34 -11.10
C ALA A 39 53.42 11.18 -12.18
N PRO A 40 53.35 12.54 -12.32
CA PRO A 40 52.82 13.60 -11.42
C PRO A 40 52.01 14.80 -12.05
N SER A 41 51.40 15.58 -11.15
CA SER A 41 50.96 17.01 -11.10
C SER A 41 50.84 17.94 -12.32
N GLN A 42 49.72 18.70 -12.36
CA GLN A 42 49.66 20.07 -12.88
C GLN A 42 48.93 21.01 -11.89
N PRO A 43 49.49 22.17 -11.52
CA PRO A 43 48.87 23.14 -10.62
C PRO A 43 48.11 24.24 -11.38
N GLY A 44 46.92 24.58 -10.89
CA GLY A 44 46.15 25.77 -11.30
C GLY A 44 45.10 26.12 -10.23
N ALA A 45 45.35 27.17 -9.47
CA ALA A 45 44.44 27.80 -8.51
C ALA A 45 43.70 28.98 -9.20
N PRO A 46 42.81 29.76 -8.54
CA PRO A 46 41.77 29.50 -7.53
C PRO A 46 40.39 30.12 -7.95
N ALA A 47 39.40 30.08 -7.02
CA ALA A 47 38.05 30.73 -7.01
C ALA A 47 36.90 29.80 -7.46
N THR A 48 35.79 29.58 -6.73
CA THR A 48 34.98 30.40 -5.80
C THR A 48 34.12 29.43 -4.95
N PRO A 49 33.78 29.70 -3.67
CA PRO A 49 32.77 28.90 -2.96
C PRO A 49 31.39 29.26 -3.53
N SER A 50 30.95 28.53 -4.54
CA SER A 50 29.65 28.74 -5.15
C SER A 50 28.63 27.79 -4.52
N GLY A 51 27.75 28.39 -3.72
CA GLY A 51 26.39 27.91 -3.48
C GLY A 51 26.27 26.59 -2.72
N SER A 52 26.15 26.70 -1.39
CA SER A 52 25.30 25.75 -0.67
C SER A 52 23.89 25.85 -1.25
N ALA A 53 23.55 24.95 -2.16
CA ALA A 53 22.19 24.77 -2.63
C ALA A 53 21.42 24.13 -1.46
N SER A 54 20.87 24.99 -0.60
CA SER A 54 19.83 24.58 0.33
C SER A 54 18.69 24.01 -0.52
N PRO A 55 18.31 22.73 -0.36
CA PRO A 55 17.14 22.22 -1.05
C PRO A 55 15.95 23.06 -0.57
N THR A 56 15.35 23.81 -1.49
CA THR A 56 14.07 24.45 -1.24
C THR A 56 13.11 23.33 -0.86
N PRO A 57 12.44 23.36 0.30
CA PRO A 57 11.40 22.38 0.57
C PRO A 57 10.32 22.57 -0.49
N THR A 58 10.18 21.59 -1.38
CA THR A 58 9.03 21.51 -2.28
C THR A 58 7.81 21.47 -1.38
N ALA A 59 7.02 22.55 -1.39
CA ALA A 59 5.76 22.60 -0.68
C ALA A 59 4.94 21.39 -1.11
N SER A 60 4.60 20.52 -0.16
CA SER A 60 3.73 19.39 -0.42
C SER A 60 2.41 19.95 -0.96
N PRO A 61 1.89 19.46 -2.10
CA PRO A 61 0.59 19.90 -2.58
C PRO A 61 -0.44 19.69 -1.47
N THR A 62 -1.29 20.70 -1.28
CA THR A 62 -2.46 20.55 -0.42
C THR A 62 -3.41 19.60 -1.17
N PRO A 63 -3.91 18.52 -0.54
CA PRO A 63 -4.82 17.60 -1.21
C PRO A 63 -6.10 18.34 -1.60
N ASP A 64 -6.47 18.28 -2.87
CA ASP A 64 -7.64 18.96 -3.45
C ASP A 64 -8.91 18.11 -3.28
N SER A 65 -8.76 16.82 -2.93
CA SER A 65 -9.86 15.89 -2.62
C SER A 65 -9.70 15.23 -1.25
N GLU A 66 -10.81 14.76 -0.67
CA GLU A 66 -10.76 14.07 0.62
C GLU A 66 -10.07 12.70 0.52
N ILE A 67 -10.16 12.01 -0.63
CA ILE A 67 -9.37 10.79 -0.88
C ILE A 67 -7.88 11.10 -0.76
N GLU A 68 -7.39 12.18 -1.38
CA GLU A 68 -5.98 12.55 -1.27
C GLU A 68 -5.58 12.91 0.16
N ARG A 69 -6.48 13.53 0.94
CA ARG A 69 -6.24 13.78 2.37
C ARG A 69 -6.12 12.47 3.15
N ILE A 70 -7.01 11.51 2.91
CA ILE A 70 -6.96 10.17 3.52
C ILE A 70 -5.65 9.47 3.14
N VAL A 71 -5.30 9.46 1.85
CA VAL A 71 -4.07 8.86 1.31
C VAL A 71 -2.83 9.47 1.98
N ALA A 72 -2.76 10.80 2.07
CA ALA A 72 -1.65 11.52 2.70
C ALA A 72 -1.59 11.26 4.21
N THR A 73 -2.74 11.21 4.89
CA THR A 73 -2.84 10.96 6.34
C THR A 73 -2.38 9.55 6.70
N LEU A 74 -2.75 8.57 5.87
CA LEU A 74 -2.31 7.19 6.04
C LEU A 74 -0.88 6.95 5.56
N GLY A 75 -0.33 7.85 4.75
CA GLY A 75 0.98 7.68 4.13
C GLY A 75 1.01 6.52 3.13
N LEU A 76 -0.06 6.35 2.35
CA LEU A 76 -0.10 5.28 1.34
C LEU A 76 0.92 5.57 0.23
N THR A 77 1.72 4.56 -0.12
CA THR A 77 2.63 4.64 -1.27
C THR A 77 1.95 4.08 -2.53
N ASP A 78 2.47 4.45 -3.69
CA ASP A 78 2.00 3.93 -5.00
C ASP A 78 0.49 4.07 -5.23
N PHE A 79 -0.11 5.11 -4.63
CA PHE A 79 -1.54 5.35 -4.74
C PHE A 79 -1.91 5.75 -6.17
N ARG A 80 -2.96 5.13 -6.69
CA ARG A 80 -3.54 5.42 -8.01
C ARG A 80 -5.05 5.34 -7.96
N PHE A 81 -5.71 6.21 -8.71
CA PHE A 81 -7.14 6.12 -8.95
C PHE A 81 -7.43 5.01 -9.96
N GLU A 82 -8.42 4.18 -9.65
CA GLU A 82 -8.87 3.10 -10.53
C GLU A 82 -10.12 3.52 -11.33
N GLY A 83 -10.91 4.48 -10.80
CA GLY A 83 -12.07 5.06 -11.48
C GLY A 83 -13.34 4.99 -10.63
N ASP A 84 -14.48 4.90 -11.28
CA ASP A 84 -15.79 4.63 -10.67
C ASP A 84 -16.17 3.15 -10.75
N ALA A 85 -17.18 2.74 -9.98
CA ALA A 85 -17.78 1.42 -10.05
C ALA A 85 -19.25 1.48 -9.61
N GLU A 86 -19.96 0.35 -9.67
CA GLU A 86 -21.35 0.30 -9.20
C GLU A 86 -21.42 0.72 -7.72
N TYR A 87 -22.25 1.72 -7.43
CA TYR A 87 -22.41 2.36 -6.11
C TYR A 87 -21.18 3.10 -5.57
N ILE A 88 -20.09 3.18 -6.33
CA ILE A 88 -18.84 3.84 -5.93
C ILE A 88 -18.61 5.02 -6.87
N ALA A 89 -18.63 6.23 -6.33
CA ALA A 89 -18.41 7.45 -7.12
C ALA A 89 -16.96 7.51 -7.63
N GLN A 90 -16.01 7.13 -6.78
CA GLN A 90 -14.59 7.07 -7.11
C GLN A 90 -13.87 6.12 -6.17
N TRP A 91 -12.82 5.45 -6.65
CA TRP A 91 -11.95 4.67 -5.79
C TRP A 91 -10.51 4.61 -6.31
N GLY A 92 -9.62 4.24 -5.40
CA GLY A 92 -8.21 4.04 -5.70
C GLY A 92 -7.58 3.02 -4.77
N VAL A 93 -6.34 2.68 -5.10
CA VAL A 93 -5.56 1.65 -4.44
C VAL A 93 -4.17 2.18 -4.16
N GLY A 94 -3.67 1.97 -2.95
CA GLY A 94 -2.29 2.24 -2.55
C GLY A 94 -1.74 1.16 -1.63
N LEU A 95 -0.53 1.35 -1.14
CA LEU A 95 0.14 0.43 -0.24
C LEU A 95 0.38 1.06 1.13
N LEU A 96 -0.01 0.35 2.19
CA LEU A 96 0.37 0.65 3.55
C LEU A 96 1.28 -0.46 4.06
N GLU A 97 2.57 -0.13 4.25
CA GLU A 97 3.59 -1.08 4.71
C GLU A 97 3.68 -2.34 3.83
N GLY A 98 3.50 -2.15 2.51
CA GLY A 98 3.54 -3.21 1.51
C GLY A 98 2.24 -4.01 1.35
N SER A 99 1.19 -3.69 2.11
CA SER A 99 -0.14 -4.30 1.96
C SER A 99 -1.10 -3.37 1.23
N GLU A 100 -1.93 -3.94 0.34
CA GLU A 100 -2.89 -3.18 -0.45
C GLU A 100 -4.00 -2.58 0.43
N VAL A 101 -4.24 -1.28 0.27
CA VAL A 101 -5.34 -0.54 0.89
C VAL A 101 -6.15 0.13 -0.21
N ARG A 102 -7.47 -0.10 -0.17
CA ARG A 102 -8.43 0.51 -1.08
C ARG A 102 -9.14 1.66 -0.38
N VAL A 103 -9.30 2.77 -1.08
CA VAL A 103 -10.02 3.94 -0.59
C VAL A 103 -11.18 4.19 -1.53
N TYR A 104 -12.39 4.17 -0.99
CA TYR A 104 -13.65 4.33 -1.71
C TYR A 104 -14.31 5.64 -1.31
N GLU A 105 -14.91 6.31 -2.29
CA GLU A 105 -15.82 7.44 -2.13
C GLU A 105 -17.21 7.04 -2.65
N PHE A 106 -18.22 7.36 -1.86
CA PHE A 106 -19.62 7.10 -2.17
C PHE A 106 -20.34 8.43 -2.40
N ALA A 107 -21.26 8.47 -3.37
CA ALA A 107 -22.04 9.69 -3.63
C ALA A 107 -23.07 9.95 -2.52
N SER A 108 -23.50 8.89 -1.82
CA SER A 108 -24.49 8.96 -0.75
C SER A 108 -24.33 7.83 0.27
N GLU A 109 -25.01 7.97 1.41
CA GLU A 109 -25.06 6.89 2.40
C GLU A 109 -25.84 5.67 1.90
N ASP A 110 -26.89 5.88 1.10
CA ASP A 110 -27.64 4.78 0.46
C ASP A 110 -26.75 3.95 -0.49
N ASP A 111 -25.87 4.60 -1.25
CA ASP A 111 -24.91 3.91 -2.12
C ASP A 111 -23.93 3.06 -1.31
N PHE A 112 -23.43 3.60 -0.19
CA PHE A 112 -22.56 2.85 0.73
C PHE A 112 -23.25 1.60 1.30
N LEU A 113 -24.50 1.74 1.76
CA LEU A 113 -25.26 0.61 2.30
C LEU A 113 -25.57 -0.43 1.22
N THR A 114 -25.88 0.01 0.02
CA THR A 114 -26.13 -0.87 -1.14
C THR A 114 -24.84 -1.60 -1.53
N TYR A 115 -23.71 -0.91 -1.53
CA TYR A 115 -22.41 -1.53 -1.73
C TYR A 115 -22.12 -2.61 -0.69
N LEU A 116 -22.34 -2.33 0.61
CA LEU A 116 -22.15 -3.32 1.67
C LEU A 116 -23.04 -4.57 1.49
N ASP A 117 -24.30 -4.40 1.10
CA ASP A 117 -25.20 -5.52 0.80
C ASP A 117 -24.69 -6.34 -0.39
N SER A 118 -24.18 -5.67 -1.43
CA SER A 118 -23.64 -6.33 -2.61
C SER A 118 -22.39 -7.18 -2.32
N VAL A 119 -21.58 -6.78 -1.33
CA VAL A 119 -20.35 -7.50 -0.96
C VAL A 119 -20.55 -8.50 0.19
N ALA A 120 -21.65 -8.40 0.94
CA ALA A 120 -21.98 -9.31 2.04
C ALA A 120 -21.97 -10.81 1.66
N PRO A 121 -22.42 -11.25 0.46
CA PRO A 121 -22.32 -12.64 0.03
C PRO A 121 -20.88 -13.19 -0.03
N TYR A 122 -19.88 -12.32 -0.12
CA TYR A 122 -18.46 -12.68 -0.12
C TYR A 122 -17.84 -12.68 1.29
N GLY A 123 -18.66 -12.46 2.33
CA GLY A 123 -18.20 -12.41 3.72
C GLY A 123 -17.49 -11.10 4.08
N ILE A 124 -17.62 -10.08 3.24
CA ILE A 124 -17.14 -8.72 3.51
C ILE A 124 -18.24 -7.97 4.28
N THR A 125 -17.86 -7.34 5.38
CA THR A 125 -18.77 -6.69 6.33
C THR A 125 -18.28 -5.29 6.66
N ILE A 126 -19.07 -4.50 7.39
CA ILE A 126 -18.66 -3.17 7.83
C ILE A 126 -17.34 -3.17 8.64
N ASP A 127 -17.06 -4.25 9.37
CA ASP A 127 -15.84 -4.39 10.18
C ASP A 127 -14.56 -4.53 9.34
N ASP A 128 -14.70 -4.80 8.04
CA ASP A 128 -13.60 -4.81 7.07
C ASP A 128 -13.20 -3.41 6.59
N PHE A 129 -13.92 -2.38 7.03
CA PHE A 129 -13.71 -1.01 6.62
C PHE A 129 -13.47 -0.09 7.81
N VAL A 130 -12.73 0.99 7.54
CA VAL A 130 -12.74 2.20 8.36
C VAL A 130 -13.51 3.27 7.61
N ARG A 131 -14.62 3.74 8.19
CA ARG A 131 -15.51 4.74 7.58
C ARG A 131 -15.20 6.13 8.12
N VAL A 132 -15.13 7.11 7.22
CA VAL A 132 -15.02 8.54 7.52
C VAL A 132 -16.01 9.27 6.62
N GLY A 133 -17.17 9.67 7.15
CA GLY A 133 -18.22 10.29 6.33
C GLY A 133 -18.72 9.39 5.20
N LEU A 134 -18.56 9.83 3.95
CA LEU A 134 -18.88 9.08 2.72
C LEU A 134 -17.67 8.34 2.13
N TYR A 135 -16.60 8.17 2.91
CA TYR A 135 -15.39 7.46 2.50
C TYR A 135 -15.24 6.17 3.31
N ALA A 136 -14.77 5.12 2.66
CA ALA A 136 -14.43 3.86 3.31
C ALA A 136 -13.03 3.42 2.90
N VAL A 137 -12.23 3.02 3.90
CA VAL A 137 -10.88 2.50 3.70
C VAL A 137 -10.88 1.01 4.02
N ALA A 138 -10.50 0.19 3.05
CA ALA A 138 -10.46 -1.27 3.17
C ALA A 138 -9.02 -1.77 2.97
N PRO A 139 -8.29 -2.09 4.05
CA PRO A 139 -7.02 -2.79 3.94
C PRO A 139 -7.26 -4.27 3.59
N THR A 140 -6.37 -4.84 2.78
CA THR A 140 -6.35 -6.29 2.55
C THR A 140 -5.88 -7.04 3.80
N ASP A 141 -4.97 -6.43 4.58
CA ASP A 141 -4.57 -6.93 5.89
C ASP A 141 -5.49 -6.35 6.99
N ARG A 142 -6.39 -7.18 7.51
CA ARG A 142 -7.30 -6.82 8.61
C ARG A 142 -6.55 -6.38 9.88
N GLY A 143 -5.29 -6.79 10.08
CA GLY A 143 -4.46 -6.33 11.18
C GLY A 143 -4.20 -4.82 11.18
N GLN A 144 -4.42 -4.14 10.05
CA GLN A 144 -4.21 -2.69 9.90
C GLN A 144 -5.43 -1.84 10.28
N ILE A 145 -6.62 -2.44 10.48
CA ILE A 145 -7.89 -1.71 10.71
C ILE A 145 -7.80 -0.75 11.90
N ASP A 146 -7.32 -1.21 13.06
CA ASP A 146 -7.26 -0.36 14.26
C ASP A 146 -6.30 0.81 14.10
N ARG A 147 -5.20 0.61 13.37
CA ARG A 147 -4.24 1.67 13.06
C ARG A 147 -4.83 2.70 12.10
N ILE A 148 -5.47 2.23 11.02
CA ILE A 148 -6.13 3.10 10.04
C ILE A 148 -7.22 3.91 10.75
N ARG A 149 -8.01 3.27 11.62
CA ARG A 149 -9.02 3.95 12.43
C ARG A 149 -8.41 5.01 13.33
N ALA A 150 -7.30 4.70 14.01
CA ALA A 150 -6.62 5.67 14.87
C ALA A 150 -6.04 6.86 14.09
N ALA A 151 -5.58 6.65 12.86
CA ALA A 151 -5.03 7.70 12.02
C ALA A 151 -6.10 8.64 11.43
N LEU A 152 -7.34 8.16 11.27
CA LEU A 152 -8.45 8.88 10.63
C LEU A 152 -9.50 9.41 11.64
N ALA A 153 -9.26 9.25 12.94
CA ALA A 153 -10.16 9.66 14.02
C ALA A 153 -10.10 11.17 14.32
#